data_AF-A0A8C2JB32-F1
#
_entry.id   AF-A0A8C2JB32-F1
#
_cell.length_a   1.000
_cell.length_b   1.000
_cell.length_c   1.000
_cell.angle_alpha   90.00
_cell.angle_beta   90.00
_cell.angle_gamma   90.00
#
_symmetry.space_group_name_H-M   'P 1'
#
loop_
_entity.id
_entity.type
_entity.pdbx_description
1 polymer ?
#
loop_
_entity_poly.entity_id
_entity_poly.type
_entity_poly.pdbx_seq_one_letter_code
_entity_poly.pdbx_strand_id
1 'polypeptide(L)'
;IFIIFFLQVLLPNAPTMKYKEYEKSVRIEEIDGAKLVKNVAQNMEEIFRKKAEATRRLVEAAEEAHLQHEENPDLQYEYFNAVLINEVDEDGNSVELGGEFLLEPNDHFNNLSVNLSLSVVQVPTNMYNKDPDIVNGVYWSEALNKVFVDNFKRDPTLIWQYFGSAKGFFRQYPGVKWHPDEHGVIAFDCRNRKWYIQAATSPKDVVILVDVSGSMKGLRLTIARQTVASILDTLGDDDFFNIIAYNQEIHYVEPCLNGTLVQADSTNKDHFKEHLDKLFAKGIGLLGNALTEAFTILNEIGRGSSCSQAIMLITDGATQMYDDVFAKYNWPERKVRIFPYLIGRESAFADNLKWMACANKGYFSQISTLADVQENVMRYLHVMSRPKVIDHEHDTVWTEAYVESAVSINNHNVFPNNNCSNYGILAEINASMVHFCKGFVYNIQSIFSTKSLCFLQSFTFIKCNS
;
A
#
# COMPACT_ATOMS: atom_id res chain seq x y z
N ILE A 1 24.18 16.59 -31.20
CA ILE A 1 23.26 17.50 -31.94
C ILE A 1 22.38 18.33 -31.00
N PHE A 2 21.88 17.79 -29.88
CA PHE A 2 21.03 18.56 -28.94
C PHE A 2 21.74 19.66 -28.09
N ILE A 3 23.00 19.46 -27.70
CA ILE A 3 23.75 20.47 -26.90
C ILE A 3 24.16 21.69 -27.75
N ILE A 4 24.33 21.50 -29.07
CA ILE A 4 24.74 22.57 -29.99
C ILE A 4 23.59 23.56 -30.22
N PHE A 5 22.34 23.07 -30.25
CA PHE A 5 21.17 23.92 -30.49
C PHE A 5 20.85 24.87 -29.33
N PHE A 6 21.13 24.49 -28.08
CA PHE A 6 20.76 25.30 -26.91
C PHE A 6 21.68 26.52 -26.70
N LEU A 7 22.96 26.41 -27.06
CA LEU A 7 23.92 27.52 -26.94
C LEU A 7 23.75 28.59 -28.04
N GLN A 8 23.15 28.23 -29.17
CA GLN A 8 23.00 29.14 -30.31
C GLN A 8 21.86 30.15 -30.13
N VAL A 9 20.95 29.89 -29.20
CA VAL A 9 19.81 30.79 -28.87
C VAL A 9 20.22 31.87 -27.87
N LEU A 10 21.22 31.65 -27.03
CA LEU A 10 21.59 32.58 -25.93
C LEU A 10 22.74 33.55 -26.27
N LEU A 11 23.52 33.32 -27.33
CA LEU A 11 24.64 34.19 -27.70
C LEU A 11 24.79 34.29 -29.24
N PRO A 12 24.12 35.23 -29.92
CA PRO A 12 24.09 35.30 -31.38
C PRO A 12 25.44 35.68 -32.03
N ASN A 13 26.44 36.11 -31.25
CA ASN A 13 27.75 36.53 -31.73
C ASN A 13 28.94 35.87 -31.01
N ALA A 14 28.78 34.65 -30.48
CA ALA A 14 29.94 33.87 -30.02
C ALA A 14 30.68 33.23 -31.22
N PRO A 15 32.01 33.36 -31.34
CA PRO A 15 32.74 32.97 -32.55
C PRO A 15 32.76 31.45 -32.71
N THR A 16 32.14 30.97 -33.78
CA THR A 16 32.20 29.57 -34.28
C THR A 16 33.63 29.06 -34.51
N MET A 17 34.62 29.94 -34.57
CA MET A 17 36.04 29.59 -34.73
C MET A 17 36.68 28.88 -33.54
N LYS A 18 36.20 29.06 -32.29
CA LYS A 18 36.85 28.42 -31.12
C LYS A 18 36.61 26.92 -31.01
N TYR A 19 35.61 26.36 -31.69
CA TYR A 19 35.29 24.93 -31.59
C TYR A 19 36.11 24.04 -32.55
N LYS A 20 36.62 24.60 -33.66
CA LYS A 20 37.45 23.86 -34.63
C LYS A 20 38.86 23.52 -34.11
N GLU A 21 39.40 24.29 -33.17
CA GLU A 21 40.70 23.97 -32.55
C GLU A 21 40.62 22.74 -31.64
N TYR A 22 39.45 22.46 -31.05
CA TYR A 22 39.22 21.29 -30.19
C TYR A 22 38.68 20.07 -30.95
N GLU A 23 38.35 20.17 -32.25
CA GLU A 23 37.97 18.99 -33.07
C GLU A 23 39.11 17.98 -33.20
N LYS A 24 40.37 18.40 -33.01
CA LYS A 24 41.52 17.47 -32.98
C LYS A 24 41.59 16.64 -31.70
N SER A 25 40.91 17.05 -30.62
CA SER A 25 40.90 16.37 -29.32
C SER A 25 39.54 15.74 -28.97
N VAL A 26 38.51 15.92 -29.80
CA VAL A 26 37.15 15.43 -29.54
C VAL A 26 36.68 14.55 -30.68
N ARG A 27 36.26 13.32 -30.36
CA ARG A 27 35.68 12.37 -31.32
C ARG A 27 34.18 12.61 -31.44
N ILE A 28 33.71 12.97 -32.63
CA ILE A 28 32.28 13.04 -32.93
C ILE A 28 31.82 11.64 -33.31
N GLU A 29 30.95 11.06 -32.49
CA GLU A 29 30.29 9.78 -32.77
C GLU A 29 28.80 10.01 -32.98
N GLU A 30 28.27 9.42 -34.05
CA GLU A 30 26.84 9.40 -34.32
C GLU A 30 26.18 8.31 -33.46
N ILE A 31 25.21 8.70 -32.63
CA ILE A 31 24.50 7.79 -31.74
C ILE A 31 23.19 7.40 -32.39
N ASP A 32 23.04 6.11 -32.70
CA ASP A 32 21.77 5.52 -33.13
C ASP A 32 20.82 5.42 -31.93
N GLY A 33 19.79 6.26 -31.91
CA GLY A 33 18.79 6.29 -30.85
C GLY A 33 18.00 4.99 -30.73
N ALA A 34 17.70 4.30 -31.84
CA ALA A 34 16.94 3.05 -31.80
C ALA A 34 17.78 1.92 -31.17
N LYS A 35 19.06 1.86 -31.53
CA LYS A 35 20.01 0.91 -30.91
C LYS A 35 20.22 1.23 -29.42
N LEU A 36 20.32 2.50 -29.06
CA LEU A 36 20.47 2.91 -27.66
C LEU A 36 19.26 2.50 -26.82
N VAL A 37 18.03 2.79 -27.29
CA VAL A 37 16.80 2.41 -26.57
C VAL A 37 16.71 0.90 -26.42
N LYS A 38 17.05 0.12 -27.46
CA LYS A 38 17.07 -1.34 -27.37
C LYS A 38 18.06 -1.86 -26.32
N ASN A 39 19.27 -1.30 -26.29
CA ASN A 39 20.28 -1.68 -25.29
C ASN A 39 19.82 -1.32 -23.87
N VAL A 40 19.23 -0.14 -23.67
CA VAL A 40 18.69 0.27 -22.37
C VAL A 40 17.56 -0.65 -21.92
N ALA A 41 16.63 -0.98 -22.81
CA ALA A 41 15.52 -1.90 -22.51
C ALA A 41 16.03 -3.28 -22.08
N GLN A 42 17.02 -3.84 -22.77
CA GLN A 42 17.64 -5.12 -22.41
C GLN A 42 18.34 -5.07 -21.04
N ASN A 43 19.08 -3.99 -20.77
CA ASN A 43 19.74 -3.82 -19.48
C ASN A 43 18.71 -3.68 -18.34
N MET A 44 17.62 -2.95 -18.57
CA MET A 44 16.53 -2.80 -17.58
C MET A 44 15.81 -4.13 -17.34
N GLU A 45 15.51 -4.89 -18.39
CA GLU A 45 14.91 -6.23 -18.28
C GLU A 45 15.79 -7.15 -17.44
N GLU A 46 17.11 -7.15 -17.67
CA GLU A 46 18.04 -7.96 -16.89
C GLU A 46 18.05 -7.55 -15.40
N ILE A 47 18.05 -6.25 -15.12
CA ILE A 47 17.98 -5.73 -13.75
C ILE A 47 16.69 -6.19 -13.08
N PHE A 48 15.52 -5.93 -13.68
CA PHE A 48 14.23 -6.30 -13.09
C PHE A 48 14.09 -7.81 -12.89
N ARG A 49 14.61 -8.62 -13.82
CA ARG A 49 14.65 -10.08 -13.68
C ARG A 49 15.50 -10.52 -12.48
N LYS A 50 16.72 -10.00 -12.32
CA LYS A 50 17.57 -10.32 -11.16
C LYS A 50 16.89 -9.95 -9.84
N LYS A 51 16.21 -8.81 -9.82
CA LYS A 51 15.46 -8.36 -8.66
C LYS A 51 14.27 -9.27 -8.34
N ALA A 52 13.49 -9.66 -9.35
CA ALA A 52 12.38 -10.59 -9.19
C ALA A 52 12.85 -11.98 -8.70
N GLU A 53 14.02 -12.46 -9.14
CA GLU A 53 14.60 -13.70 -8.63
C GLU A 53 15.03 -13.59 -7.16
N ALA A 54 15.62 -12.46 -6.75
CA ALA A 54 16.00 -12.22 -5.35
C ALA A 54 14.77 -12.17 -4.43
N THR A 55 13.70 -11.51 -4.88
CA THR A 55 12.36 -11.55 -4.29
C THR A 55 11.87 -12.97 -4.11
N ARG A 56 11.86 -13.76 -5.19
CA ARG A 56 11.31 -15.13 -5.16
C ARG A 56 12.01 -16.03 -4.15
N ARG A 57 13.34 -15.95 -4.02
CA ARG A 57 14.10 -16.71 -3.02
C ARG A 57 13.71 -16.35 -1.59
N LEU A 58 13.47 -15.07 -1.34
CA LEU A 58 13.00 -14.61 -0.03
C LEU A 58 11.57 -15.09 0.24
N VAL A 59 10.70 -15.08 -0.78
CA VAL A 59 9.33 -15.62 -0.69
C VAL A 59 9.36 -17.10 -0.29
N GLU A 60 10.09 -17.91 -1.04
CA GLU A 60 10.22 -19.35 -0.78
C GLU A 60 10.79 -19.62 0.64
N ALA A 61 11.83 -18.88 1.03
CA ALA A 61 12.49 -19.07 2.31
C ALA A 61 11.61 -18.74 3.52
N ALA A 62 10.79 -17.69 3.43
CA ALA A 62 9.93 -17.34 4.55
C ALA A 62 8.61 -18.11 4.58
N GLU A 63 8.10 -18.63 3.46
CA GLU A 63 7.00 -19.60 3.48
C GLU A 63 7.45 -20.89 4.16
N GLU A 64 8.65 -21.36 3.85
CA GLU A 64 9.26 -22.52 4.50
C GLU A 64 9.51 -22.26 5.99
N ALA A 65 10.14 -21.13 6.35
CA ALA A 65 10.43 -20.79 7.74
C ALA A 65 9.15 -20.65 8.58
N HIS A 66 8.10 -20.07 8.01
CA HIS A 66 6.81 -19.96 8.70
C HIS A 66 6.11 -21.31 8.83
N LEU A 67 6.14 -22.16 7.80
CA LEU A 67 5.55 -23.51 7.83
C LEU A 67 6.21 -24.42 8.89
N GLN A 68 7.51 -24.24 9.14
CA GLN A 68 8.26 -24.99 10.14
C GLN A 68 8.09 -24.45 11.57
N HIS A 69 7.53 -23.26 11.73
CA HIS A 69 7.36 -22.60 13.03
C HIS A 69 6.07 -23.04 13.72
N GLU A 70 6.16 -23.41 14.99
CA GLU A 70 5.00 -23.64 15.85
C GLU A 70 4.81 -22.43 16.77
N GLU A 71 3.61 -21.85 16.78
CA GLU A 71 3.30 -20.69 17.61
C GLU A 71 3.42 -21.03 19.11
N ASN A 72 4.24 -20.25 19.81
CA ASN A 72 4.42 -20.36 21.25
C ASN A 72 4.13 -19.01 21.93
N PRO A 73 3.00 -18.87 22.65
CA PRO A 73 2.63 -17.63 23.34
C PRO A 73 3.64 -17.17 24.40
N ASP A 74 4.39 -18.10 24.99
CA ASP A 74 5.37 -17.84 26.05
C ASP A 74 6.81 -17.69 25.52
N LEU A 75 6.97 -17.59 24.19
CA LEU A 75 8.28 -17.42 23.56
C LEU A 75 8.91 -16.10 24.02
N GLN A 76 10.09 -16.20 24.63
CA GLN A 76 10.95 -15.05 24.91
C GLN A 76 12.08 -15.05 23.89
N TYR A 77 12.10 -14.01 23.06
CA TYR A 77 13.11 -13.85 22.02
C TYR A 77 13.55 -12.39 21.95
N GLU A 78 14.85 -12.17 22.07
CA GLU A 78 15.46 -10.86 21.90
C GLU A 78 15.86 -10.65 20.44
N TYR A 79 15.57 -9.46 19.92
CA TYR A 79 15.89 -9.06 18.56
C TYR A 79 16.36 -7.61 18.53
N PHE A 80 17.07 -7.23 17.46
CA PHE A 80 17.53 -5.86 17.28
C PHE A 80 16.40 -4.95 16.78
N ASN A 81 15.89 -4.09 17.65
CA ASN A 81 14.92 -3.09 17.28
C ASN A 81 15.60 -1.90 16.62
N ALA A 82 15.18 -1.54 15.41
CA ALA A 82 15.80 -0.50 14.59
C ALA A 82 15.94 0.86 15.30
N VAL A 83 15.05 1.17 16.23
CA VAL A 83 15.05 2.43 17.02
C VAL A 83 15.99 2.36 18.20
N LEU A 84 16.02 1.20 18.87
CA LEU A 84 16.68 1.02 20.16
C LEU A 84 18.15 0.60 20.03
N ILE A 85 18.59 0.17 18.84
CA ILE A 85 19.98 -0.25 18.66
C ILE A 85 20.97 0.83 19.08
N ASN A 86 22.00 0.42 19.83
CA ASN A 86 23.02 1.31 20.40
C ASN A 86 22.46 2.42 21.32
N GLU A 87 21.24 2.30 21.84
CA GLU A 87 20.73 3.14 22.93
C GLU A 87 21.19 2.58 24.28
N VAL A 88 21.55 3.48 25.20
CA VAL A 88 21.97 3.16 26.56
C VAL A 88 21.07 3.84 27.58
N ASP A 89 20.85 3.17 28.71
CA ASP A 89 20.12 3.73 29.85
C ASP A 89 20.99 4.73 30.66
N GLU A 90 20.40 5.33 31.70
CA GLU A 90 21.09 6.28 32.59
C GLU A 90 22.30 5.66 33.32
N ASP A 91 22.29 4.34 33.48
CA ASP A 91 23.34 3.56 34.14
C ASP A 91 24.42 3.07 33.15
N GLY A 92 24.26 3.37 31.85
CA GLY A 92 25.19 3.00 30.79
C GLY A 92 25.04 1.57 30.25
N ASN A 93 23.98 0.84 30.62
CA ASN A 93 23.66 -0.46 30.05
C ASN A 93 22.86 -0.31 28.76
N SER A 94 22.98 -1.28 27.84
CA SER A 94 22.15 -1.28 26.63
C SER A 94 20.67 -1.42 26.99
N VAL A 95 19.84 -0.58 26.37
CA VAL A 95 18.38 -0.69 26.50
C VAL A 95 17.92 -2.05 25.95
N GLU A 96 16.85 -2.59 26.52
CA GLU A 96 16.22 -3.81 26.08
C GLU A 96 15.85 -3.74 24.57
N LEU A 97 16.16 -4.81 23.81
CA LEU A 97 16.10 -4.87 22.33
C LEU A 97 17.03 -3.88 21.58
N GLY A 98 17.85 -3.12 22.31
CA GLY A 98 18.88 -2.27 21.73
C GLY A 98 20.14 -3.06 21.40
N GLY A 99 20.79 -3.61 22.42
CA GLY A 99 22.05 -4.35 22.26
C GLY A 99 23.16 -3.57 21.55
N GLU A 100 24.35 -4.16 21.48
CA GLU A 100 25.44 -3.60 20.68
C GLU A 100 25.28 -4.05 19.22
N PHE A 101 25.12 -3.08 18.32
CA PHE A 101 24.91 -3.32 16.90
C PHE A 101 25.94 -2.54 16.08
N LEU A 102 26.94 -3.23 15.55
CA LEU A 102 28.02 -2.62 14.77
C LEU A 102 27.46 -1.99 13.49
N LEU A 103 27.61 -0.68 13.34
CA LEU A 103 27.20 0.07 12.16
C LEU A 103 28.44 0.71 11.51
N GLU A 104 28.68 0.40 10.25
CA GLU A 104 29.81 0.91 9.49
C GLU A 104 29.32 1.78 8.33
N PRO A 105 29.89 2.98 8.10
CA PRO A 105 29.55 3.80 6.95
C PRO A 105 29.80 3.05 5.63
N ASN A 106 28.83 3.08 4.73
CA ASN A 106 28.92 2.38 3.46
C ASN A 106 28.54 3.28 2.28
N ASP A 107 29.48 3.45 1.33
CA ASP A 107 29.30 4.28 0.13
C ASP A 107 28.11 3.85 -0.72
N HIS A 108 27.81 2.54 -0.77
CA HIS A 108 26.68 1.98 -1.53
C HIS A 108 25.32 2.46 -0.98
N PHE A 109 25.27 2.81 0.30
CA PHE A 109 24.07 3.30 0.98
C PHE A 109 24.15 4.80 1.27
N ASN A 110 24.72 5.59 0.35
CA ASN A 110 24.90 7.04 0.51
C ASN A 110 25.67 7.42 1.79
N ASN A 111 26.69 6.61 2.14
CA ASN A 111 27.51 6.77 3.34
C ASN A 111 26.71 6.66 4.67
N LEU A 112 25.53 6.03 4.63
CA LEU A 112 24.79 5.65 5.83
C LEU A 112 25.53 4.53 6.57
N SER A 113 25.53 4.61 7.90
CA SER A 113 26.07 3.56 8.76
C SER A 113 25.12 2.37 8.80
N VAL A 114 25.55 1.24 8.26
CA VAL A 114 24.73 0.03 8.11
C VAL A 114 25.48 -1.21 8.59
N ASN A 115 24.74 -2.28 8.88
CA ASN A 115 25.27 -3.60 9.19
C ASN A 115 24.93 -4.58 8.06
N LEU A 116 25.95 -5.04 7.33
CA LEU A 116 25.79 -5.99 6.22
C LEU A 116 25.66 -7.45 6.66
N SER A 117 25.71 -7.75 7.96
CA SER A 117 25.61 -9.12 8.47
C SER A 117 24.21 -9.45 9.01
N LEU A 118 23.51 -8.45 9.55
CA LEU A 118 22.23 -8.64 10.24
C LEU A 118 21.18 -7.64 9.76
N SER A 119 19.91 -8.05 9.82
CA SER A 119 18.76 -7.15 9.67
C SER A 119 18.31 -6.57 11.00
N VAL A 120 17.56 -5.47 10.93
CA VAL A 120 16.86 -4.87 12.08
C VAL A 120 15.36 -5.03 11.93
N VAL A 121 14.63 -4.93 13.04
CA VAL A 121 13.16 -4.96 13.05
C VAL A 121 12.62 -3.64 13.57
N GLN A 122 11.71 -3.04 12.82
CA GLN A 122 10.91 -1.90 13.27
C GLN A 122 9.50 -2.39 13.63
N VAL A 123 9.00 -1.88 14.75
CA VAL A 123 7.62 -2.10 15.20
C VAL A 123 6.94 -0.74 15.31
N PRO A 124 5.71 -0.57 14.79
CA PRO A 124 4.97 0.69 14.91
C PRO A 124 4.77 1.12 16.36
N THR A 125 4.78 2.44 16.61
CA THR A 125 4.73 3.02 17.97
C THR A 125 3.46 2.65 18.75
N ASN A 126 2.36 2.35 18.08
CA ASN A 126 1.09 1.93 18.69
C ASN A 126 1.04 0.43 19.03
N MET A 127 2.10 -0.33 18.74
CA MET A 127 2.20 -1.77 18.99
C MET A 127 3.22 -2.09 20.06
N TYR A 128 2.99 -3.16 20.81
CA TYR A 128 3.91 -3.59 21.86
C TYR A 128 4.99 -4.54 21.30
N ASN A 129 6.26 -4.21 21.53
CA ASN A 129 7.40 -4.98 21.00
C ASN A 129 7.43 -6.46 21.44
N LYS A 130 6.92 -6.76 22.64
CA LYS A 130 6.88 -8.14 23.18
C LYS A 130 5.52 -8.80 23.07
N ASP A 131 4.64 -8.26 22.21
CA ASP A 131 3.40 -8.96 21.90
C ASP A 131 3.73 -10.36 21.33
N PRO A 132 3.10 -11.45 21.84
CA PRO A 132 3.41 -12.80 21.39
C PRO A 132 3.33 -12.98 19.87
N ASP A 133 2.40 -12.31 19.19
CA ASP A 133 2.27 -12.35 17.73
C ASP A 133 3.50 -11.75 17.03
N ILE A 134 4.04 -10.67 17.59
CA ILE A 134 5.23 -10.00 17.07
C ILE A 134 6.47 -10.85 17.35
N VAL A 135 6.64 -11.33 18.58
CA VAL A 135 7.82 -12.11 18.98
C VAL A 135 7.93 -13.40 18.17
N ASN A 136 6.84 -14.14 18.01
CA ASN A 136 6.80 -15.34 17.16
C ASN A 136 7.14 -14.98 15.71
N GLY A 137 6.53 -13.90 15.19
CA GLY A 137 6.78 -13.37 13.86
C GLY A 137 8.25 -13.04 13.58
N VAL A 138 8.86 -12.34 14.53
CA VAL A 138 10.25 -11.91 14.47
C VAL A 138 11.19 -13.10 14.58
N TYR A 139 10.88 -14.08 15.42
CA TYR A 139 11.66 -15.30 15.60
C TYR A 139 11.78 -16.11 14.30
N TRP A 140 10.66 -16.54 13.70
CA TRP A 140 10.73 -17.36 12.49
C TRP A 140 11.32 -16.59 11.31
N SER A 141 11.09 -15.28 11.23
CA SER A 141 11.63 -14.43 10.16
C SER A 141 13.14 -14.17 10.27
N GLU A 142 13.80 -14.61 11.33
CA GLU A 142 15.26 -14.56 11.44
C GLU A 142 15.95 -15.39 10.33
N ALA A 143 15.30 -16.47 9.86
CA ALA A 143 15.78 -17.29 8.75
C ALA A 143 16.06 -16.48 7.47
N LEU A 144 15.40 -15.33 7.30
CA LEU A 144 15.59 -14.43 6.17
C LEU A 144 16.96 -13.74 6.16
N ASN A 145 17.63 -13.59 7.29
CA ASN A 145 18.96 -12.95 7.37
C ASN A 145 19.96 -13.58 6.41
N LYS A 146 20.01 -14.91 6.35
CA LYS A 146 20.89 -15.64 5.45
C LYS A 146 20.58 -15.32 3.98
N VAL A 147 19.30 -15.29 3.63
CA VAL A 147 18.85 -15.04 2.25
C VAL A 147 19.12 -13.60 1.85
N PHE A 148 18.92 -12.63 2.75
CA PHE A 148 19.27 -11.23 2.49
C PHE A 148 20.75 -11.05 2.16
N VAL A 149 21.62 -11.64 2.98
CA VAL A 149 23.08 -11.61 2.77
C VAL A 149 23.47 -12.31 1.46
N ASP A 150 22.89 -13.48 1.18
CA ASP A 150 23.18 -14.23 -0.04
C ASP A 150 22.69 -13.51 -1.30
N ASN A 151 21.54 -12.83 -1.25
CA ASN A 151 21.05 -11.99 -2.33
C ASN A 151 22.00 -10.82 -2.60
N PHE A 152 22.45 -10.12 -1.56
CA PHE A 152 23.40 -9.01 -1.70
C PHE A 152 24.76 -9.47 -2.24
N LYS A 153 25.24 -10.64 -1.84
CA LYS A 153 26.48 -11.24 -2.40
C LYS A 153 26.34 -11.58 -3.89
N ARG A 154 25.16 -12.01 -4.33
CA ARG A 154 24.88 -12.33 -5.74
C ARG A 154 24.69 -11.09 -6.60
N ASP A 155 24.04 -10.07 -6.04
CA ASP A 155 23.80 -8.80 -6.70
C ASP A 155 24.18 -7.64 -5.76
N PRO A 156 25.39 -7.09 -5.87
CA PRO A 156 25.81 -5.94 -5.08
C PRO A 156 25.08 -4.64 -5.44
N THR A 157 24.26 -4.60 -6.49
CA THR A 157 23.47 -3.41 -6.86
C THR A 157 22.21 -3.26 -6.02
N LEU A 158 21.89 -4.26 -5.17
CA LEU A 158 20.74 -4.22 -4.30
C LEU A 158 20.92 -3.18 -3.19
N ILE A 159 19.89 -2.37 -3.00
CA ILE A 159 19.80 -1.41 -1.90
C ILE A 159 19.12 -2.08 -0.69
N TRP A 160 17.88 -1.71 -0.41
CA TRP A 160 17.08 -2.27 0.66
C TRP A 160 16.41 -3.58 0.24
N GLN A 161 16.49 -4.56 1.13
CA GLN A 161 15.66 -5.75 1.12
C GLN A 161 14.85 -5.76 2.41
N TYR A 162 13.57 -6.08 2.35
CA TYR A 162 12.74 -6.03 3.53
C TYR A 162 11.55 -6.99 3.46
N PHE A 163 11.02 -7.29 4.63
CA PHE A 163 9.84 -8.11 4.86
C PHE A 163 8.86 -7.32 5.74
N GLY A 164 7.65 -7.06 5.22
CA GLY A 164 6.55 -6.46 5.97
C GLY A 164 5.60 -7.54 6.45
N SER A 165 5.39 -7.62 7.77
CA SER A 165 4.47 -8.59 8.35
C SER A 165 3.04 -8.07 8.36
N ALA A 166 2.08 -8.97 8.14
CA ALA A 166 0.67 -8.71 8.39
C ALA A 166 0.37 -8.36 9.86
N LYS A 167 1.23 -8.79 10.78
CA LYS A 167 1.18 -8.41 12.20
C LYS A 167 1.73 -7.00 12.46
N GLY A 168 2.30 -6.32 11.47
CA GLY A 168 2.70 -4.91 11.54
C GLY A 168 4.20 -4.64 11.70
N PHE A 169 4.99 -5.61 12.19
CA PHE A 169 6.45 -5.46 12.25
C PHE A 169 7.09 -5.48 10.86
N PHE A 170 8.21 -4.78 10.72
CA PHE A 170 8.94 -4.58 9.49
C PHE A 170 10.40 -4.98 9.68
N ARG A 171 10.89 -5.98 8.94
CA ARG A 171 12.29 -6.41 8.97
C ARG A 171 13.05 -5.81 7.79
N GLN A 172 14.16 -5.13 8.04
CA GLN A 172 14.94 -4.43 7.04
C GLN A 172 16.41 -4.87 7.02
N TYR A 173 16.92 -5.15 5.83
CA TYR A 173 18.32 -5.41 5.55
C TYR A 173 18.88 -4.43 4.49
N PRO A 174 20.12 -3.94 4.64
CA PRO A 174 21.00 -4.14 5.80
C PRO A 174 20.46 -3.46 7.07
N GLY A 175 20.97 -3.87 8.23
CA GLY A 175 20.55 -3.30 9.50
C GLY A 175 20.95 -1.83 9.61
N VAL A 176 20.02 -0.96 9.99
CA VAL A 176 20.24 0.49 10.09
C VAL A 176 19.51 1.06 11.30
N LYS A 177 20.06 2.10 11.91
CA LYS A 177 19.41 2.80 13.02
C LYS A 177 18.34 3.75 12.50
N TRP A 178 17.16 3.68 13.10
CA TRP A 178 16.05 4.57 12.83
C TRP A 178 15.98 5.62 13.93
N HIS A 179 15.78 6.86 13.52
CA HIS A 179 15.58 8.00 14.41
C HIS A 179 14.09 8.35 14.46
N PRO A 180 13.49 8.35 15.66
CA PRO A 180 12.13 8.84 15.81
C PRO A 180 12.07 10.36 15.63
N ASP A 181 10.86 10.91 15.52
CA ASP A 181 10.66 12.36 15.50
C ASP A 181 10.99 13.02 16.86
N GLU A 182 10.84 14.35 16.94
CA GLU A 182 11.09 15.12 18.18
C GLU A 182 10.26 14.64 19.39
N HIS A 183 9.16 13.93 19.15
CA HIS A 183 8.27 13.38 20.19
C HIS A 183 8.55 11.91 20.47
N GLY A 184 9.58 11.31 19.87
CA GLY A 184 9.90 9.89 20.03
C GLY A 184 8.97 8.97 19.21
N VAL A 185 8.21 9.50 18.25
CA VAL A 185 7.22 8.74 17.49
C VAL A 185 7.75 8.39 16.10
N ILE A 186 7.49 7.15 15.69
CA ILE A 186 7.66 6.69 14.30
C ILE A 186 6.29 6.43 13.71
N ALA A 187 5.91 7.26 12.74
CA ALA A 187 4.65 7.14 11.99
C ALA A 187 4.70 6.04 10.90
N PHE A 188 5.78 5.26 10.82
CA PHE A 188 5.92 4.19 9.86
C PHE A 188 5.16 2.94 10.30
N ASP A 189 4.22 2.52 9.47
CA ASP A 189 3.61 1.18 9.47
C ASP A 189 3.77 0.60 8.07
N CYS A 190 4.34 -0.61 7.96
CA CYS A 190 4.56 -1.26 6.68
C CYS A 190 3.26 -1.57 5.94
N ARG A 191 2.17 -1.84 6.67
CA ARG A 191 0.88 -2.25 6.10
C ARG A 191 0.25 -1.10 5.31
N ASN A 192 0.45 0.14 5.75
CA ASN A 192 -0.09 1.34 5.12
C ASN A 192 0.72 1.79 3.90
N ARG A 193 1.81 1.08 3.55
CA ARG A 193 2.65 1.46 2.43
C ARG A 193 2.06 0.98 1.12
N LYS A 194 2.18 1.82 0.09
CA LYS A 194 1.68 1.53 -1.25
C LYS A 194 2.22 0.21 -1.80
N TRP A 195 3.52 -0.05 -1.60
CA TRP A 195 4.14 -1.32 -1.99
C TRP A 195 3.51 -2.53 -1.30
N TYR A 196 3.11 -2.40 -0.05
CA TYR A 196 2.47 -3.48 0.70
C TYR A 196 1.06 -3.72 0.16
N ILE A 197 0.31 -2.64 -0.09
CA ILE A 197 -1.10 -2.74 -0.53
C ILE A 197 -1.21 -3.27 -1.96
N GLN A 198 -0.37 -2.80 -2.88
CA GLN A 198 -0.32 -3.26 -4.28
C GLN A 198 0.12 -4.74 -4.38
N ALA A 199 0.99 -5.19 -3.47
CA ALA A 199 1.38 -6.58 -3.39
C ALA A 199 0.25 -7.44 -2.76
N ALA A 200 -0.38 -6.96 -1.69
CA ALA A 200 -1.40 -7.72 -0.98
C ALA A 200 -2.74 -7.84 -1.73
N THR A 201 -3.10 -6.88 -2.59
CA THR A 201 -4.42 -6.80 -3.22
C THR A 201 -4.35 -6.55 -4.72
N SER A 202 -5.34 -7.04 -5.46
CA SER A 202 -5.52 -6.69 -6.87
C SER A 202 -6.17 -5.31 -7.02
N PRO A 203 -6.04 -4.65 -8.19
CA PRO A 203 -6.77 -3.43 -8.51
C PRO A 203 -8.27 -3.58 -8.23
N LYS A 204 -8.87 -2.50 -7.73
CA LYS A 204 -10.25 -2.52 -7.22
C LYS A 204 -11.05 -1.29 -7.60
N ASP A 205 -12.35 -1.54 -7.83
CA ASP A 205 -13.38 -0.53 -8.09
C ASP A 205 -14.21 -0.37 -6.82
N VAL A 206 -14.13 0.80 -6.18
CA VAL A 206 -14.70 1.05 -4.85
C VAL A 206 -15.72 2.18 -4.88
N VAL A 207 -16.97 1.89 -4.52
CA VAL A 207 -17.97 2.94 -4.25
C VAL A 207 -18.09 3.14 -2.75
N ILE A 208 -17.81 4.36 -2.30
CA ILE A 208 -17.86 4.74 -0.89
C ILE A 208 -19.20 5.45 -0.62
N LEU A 209 -20.05 4.84 0.21
CA LEU A 209 -21.32 5.40 0.65
C LEU A 209 -21.14 6.05 2.03
N VAL A 210 -21.43 7.34 2.13
CA VAL A 210 -21.29 8.13 3.37
C VAL A 210 -22.65 8.60 3.85
N ASP A 211 -23.05 8.16 5.03
CA ASP A 211 -24.26 8.65 5.69
C ASP A 211 -24.08 10.10 6.13
N VAL A 212 -24.93 11.00 5.60
CA VAL A 212 -25.00 12.41 6.01
C VAL A 212 -26.37 12.75 6.59
N SER A 213 -27.05 11.77 7.18
CA SER A 213 -28.28 11.98 7.94
C SER A 213 -28.04 12.76 9.23
N GLY A 214 -29.12 13.26 9.85
CA GLY A 214 -29.04 14.10 11.05
C GLY A 214 -28.36 13.44 12.26
N SER A 215 -28.37 12.11 12.37
CA SER A 215 -27.73 11.37 13.46
C SER A 215 -26.20 11.39 13.38
N MET A 216 -25.64 11.61 12.19
CA MET A 216 -24.21 11.74 11.96
C MET A 216 -23.65 13.10 12.39
N LYS A 217 -24.47 14.05 12.85
CA LYS A 217 -24.03 15.41 13.19
C LYS A 217 -22.96 15.42 14.30
N GLY A 218 -21.96 16.29 14.14
CA GLY A 218 -20.89 16.49 15.13
C GLY A 218 -19.75 15.49 14.96
N LEU A 219 -19.32 14.86 16.05
CA LEU A 219 -18.15 13.97 16.08
C LEU A 219 -18.27 12.78 15.12
N ARG A 220 -19.48 12.22 14.93
CA ARG A 220 -19.70 11.08 14.03
C ARG A 220 -19.33 11.42 12.59
N LEU A 221 -19.76 12.56 12.06
CA LEU A 221 -19.39 13.01 10.72
C LEU A 221 -17.89 13.29 10.61
N THR A 222 -17.25 13.84 11.66
CA THR A 222 -15.78 14.03 11.68
C THR A 222 -15.05 12.69 11.59
N ILE A 223 -15.47 11.68 12.35
CA ILE A 223 -14.91 10.32 12.27
C ILE A 223 -15.18 9.71 10.89
N ALA A 224 -16.37 9.90 10.33
CA ALA A 224 -16.71 9.41 8.99
C ALA A 224 -15.81 10.01 7.91
N ARG A 225 -15.59 11.34 7.92
CA ARG A 225 -14.67 12.01 6.99
C ARG A 225 -13.25 11.47 7.12
N GLN A 226 -12.75 11.31 8.35
CA GLN A 226 -11.42 10.75 8.59
C GLN A 226 -11.33 9.29 8.12
N THR A 227 -12.40 8.51 8.30
CA THR A 227 -12.49 7.12 7.82
C THR A 227 -12.41 7.06 6.30
N VAL A 228 -13.16 7.91 5.61
CA VAL A 228 -13.13 7.99 4.14
C VAL A 228 -11.77 8.46 3.66
N ALA A 229 -11.17 9.49 4.27
CA ALA A 229 -9.82 9.94 3.92
C ALA A 229 -8.78 8.82 4.11
N SER A 230 -8.86 8.07 5.21
CA SER A 230 -7.98 6.93 5.47
C SER A 230 -8.22 5.77 4.49
N ILE A 231 -9.45 5.55 4.02
CA ILE A 231 -9.74 4.59 2.95
C ILE A 231 -9.06 5.04 1.64
N LEU A 232 -9.18 6.33 1.27
CA LEU A 232 -8.55 6.87 0.06
C LEU A 232 -7.02 6.71 0.10
N ASP A 233 -6.40 6.87 1.25
CA ASP A 233 -4.95 6.66 1.42
C ASP A 233 -4.51 5.20 1.15
N THR A 234 -5.43 4.24 1.28
CA THR A 234 -5.16 2.83 0.93
C THR A 234 -5.37 2.50 -0.55
N LEU A 235 -5.92 3.42 -1.35
CA LEU A 235 -6.12 3.18 -2.78
C LEU A 235 -4.83 3.50 -3.55
N GLY A 236 -4.41 2.53 -4.36
CA GLY A 236 -3.28 2.67 -5.29
C GLY A 236 -3.72 3.35 -6.59
N ASP A 237 -2.76 3.75 -7.42
CA ASP A 237 -3.05 4.51 -8.64
C ASP A 237 -3.80 3.68 -9.70
N ASP A 238 -3.77 2.34 -9.61
CA ASP A 238 -4.53 1.43 -10.47
C ASP A 238 -5.99 1.19 -10.00
N ASP A 239 -6.36 1.76 -8.86
CA ASP A 239 -7.71 1.63 -8.30
C ASP A 239 -8.63 2.73 -8.83
N PHE A 240 -9.93 2.43 -8.85
CA PHE A 240 -10.98 3.38 -9.22
C PHE A 240 -11.95 3.56 -8.07
N PHE A 241 -12.44 4.77 -7.87
CA PHE A 241 -13.38 5.06 -6.80
C PHE A 241 -14.41 6.12 -7.15
N ASN A 242 -15.51 6.16 -6.39
CA ASN A 242 -16.40 7.31 -6.31
C ASN A 242 -16.99 7.38 -4.89
N ILE A 243 -17.37 8.58 -4.45
CA ILE A 243 -17.92 8.84 -3.12
C ILE A 243 -19.31 9.45 -3.26
N ILE A 244 -20.27 8.80 -2.62
CA ILE A 244 -21.68 9.20 -2.60
C ILE A 244 -22.07 9.49 -1.17
N ALA A 245 -22.46 10.72 -0.90
CA ALA A 245 -23.12 11.09 0.34
C ALA A 245 -24.63 10.86 0.19
N TYR A 246 -25.27 10.27 1.20
CA TYR A 246 -26.71 10.02 1.16
C TYR A 246 -27.43 10.50 2.42
N ASN A 247 -28.64 11.01 2.21
CA ASN A 247 -29.64 11.23 3.24
C ASN A 247 -31.01 10.79 2.70
N GLN A 248 -31.95 11.70 2.48
CA GLN A 248 -33.20 11.44 1.78
C GLN A 248 -32.98 11.36 0.25
N GLU A 249 -31.91 12.00 -0.23
CA GLU A 249 -31.48 12.02 -1.62
C GLU A 249 -30.02 11.56 -1.72
N ILE A 250 -29.60 11.27 -2.95
CA ILE A 250 -28.25 10.87 -3.30
C ILE A 250 -27.48 12.11 -3.76
N HIS A 251 -26.30 12.33 -3.18
CA HIS A 251 -25.42 13.43 -3.52
C HIS A 251 -24.03 12.90 -3.85
N TYR A 252 -23.61 13.07 -5.10
CA TYR A 252 -22.22 12.85 -5.47
C TYR A 252 -21.34 13.90 -4.80
N VAL A 253 -20.27 13.46 -4.13
CA VAL A 253 -19.30 14.40 -3.50
C VAL A 253 -18.67 15.30 -4.55
N GLU A 254 -18.40 14.74 -5.73
CA GLU A 254 -18.01 15.47 -6.93
C GLU A 254 -19.15 15.40 -7.96
N PRO A 255 -19.93 16.49 -8.14
CA PRO A 255 -21.09 16.50 -9.03
C PRO A 255 -20.78 16.15 -10.50
N CYS A 256 -19.55 16.42 -10.97
CA CYS A 256 -19.21 16.15 -12.37
C CYS A 256 -19.07 14.66 -12.70
N LEU A 257 -18.87 13.79 -11.69
CA LEU A 257 -18.72 12.36 -11.94
C LEU A 257 -20.03 11.66 -12.32
N ASN A 258 -21.20 12.20 -11.93
CA ASN A 258 -22.54 11.75 -12.37
C ASN A 258 -22.68 10.23 -12.68
N GLY A 259 -22.30 9.38 -11.72
CA GLY A 259 -22.37 7.91 -11.86
C GLY A 259 -21.12 7.21 -12.42
N THR A 260 -20.00 7.92 -12.59
CA THR A 260 -18.74 7.34 -13.08
C THR A 260 -17.72 7.15 -11.97
N LEU A 261 -16.82 6.18 -12.13
CA LEU A 261 -15.66 6.01 -11.26
C LEU A 261 -14.50 6.87 -11.78
N VAL A 262 -13.67 7.36 -10.86
CA VAL A 262 -12.45 8.10 -11.17
C VAL A 262 -11.23 7.33 -10.67
N GLN A 263 -10.09 7.46 -11.36
CA GLN A 263 -8.84 6.85 -10.94
C GLN A 263 -8.34 7.45 -9.63
N ALA A 264 -7.82 6.60 -8.74
CA ALA A 264 -7.32 6.96 -7.42
C ALA A 264 -5.90 7.53 -7.43
N ASP A 265 -5.61 8.46 -8.36
CA ASP A 265 -4.36 9.23 -8.36
C ASP A 265 -4.30 10.21 -7.17
N SER A 266 -3.11 10.73 -6.87
CA SER A 266 -2.92 11.67 -5.75
C SER A 266 -3.77 12.94 -5.88
N THR A 267 -3.94 13.46 -7.09
CA THR A 267 -4.65 14.72 -7.34
C THR A 267 -6.15 14.56 -7.10
N ASN A 268 -6.76 13.50 -7.60
CA ASN A 268 -8.16 13.17 -7.38
C ASN A 268 -8.40 12.85 -5.90
N LYS A 269 -7.52 12.06 -5.26
CA LYS A 269 -7.64 11.78 -3.82
C LYS A 269 -7.65 13.05 -2.98
N ASP A 270 -6.73 13.98 -3.24
CA ASP A 270 -6.64 15.24 -2.51
C ASP A 270 -7.85 16.15 -2.79
N HIS A 271 -8.29 16.23 -4.05
CA HIS A 271 -9.50 16.95 -4.44
C HIS A 271 -10.74 16.43 -3.71
N PHE A 272 -10.91 15.11 -3.63
CA PHE A 272 -12.01 14.51 -2.88
C PHE A 272 -11.92 14.79 -1.38
N LYS A 273 -10.73 14.71 -0.78
CA LYS A 273 -10.53 15.03 0.64
C LYS A 273 -10.97 16.46 0.97
N GLU A 274 -10.66 17.44 0.12
CA GLU A 274 -11.13 18.82 0.30
C GLU A 274 -12.67 18.96 0.23
N HIS A 275 -13.33 18.13 -0.57
CA HIS A 275 -14.79 18.13 -0.68
C HIS A 275 -15.49 17.42 0.48
N LEU A 276 -14.84 16.42 1.10
CA LEU A 276 -15.36 15.75 2.29
C LEU A 276 -15.61 16.73 3.45
N ASP A 277 -14.78 17.77 3.59
CA ASP A 277 -14.92 18.77 4.64
C ASP A 277 -16.19 19.63 4.50
N LYS A 278 -16.72 19.73 3.28
CA LYS A 278 -17.93 20.49 2.96
C LYS A 278 -19.22 19.71 3.23
N LEU A 279 -19.14 18.40 3.52
CA LEU A 279 -20.32 17.57 3.81
C LEU A 279 -21.02 18.04 5.08
N PHE A 280 -22.35 18.11 5.08
CA PHE A 280 -23.11 18.50 6.27
C PHE A 280 -24.24 17.51 6.56
N ALA A 281 -24.40 17.17 7.84
CA ALA A 281 -25.41 16.24 8.30
C ALA A 281 -26.81 16.89 8.32
N LYS A 282 -27.77 16.34 7.56
CA LYS A 282 -29.17 16.77 7.51
C LYS A 282 -30.08 15.64 7.03
N GLY A 283 -31.32 15.62 7.53
CA GLY A 283 -32.37 14.73 7.03
C GLY A 283 -32.30 13.32 7.61
N ILE A 284 -32.91 12.36 6.91
CA ILE A 284 -33.04 10.95 7.31
C ILE A 284 -32.21 10.10 6.35
N GLY A 285 -31.48 9.09 6.82
CA GLY A 285 -30.67 8.22 5.97
C GLY A 285 -31.48 7.13 5.29
N LEU A 286 -31.65 7.23 3.96
CA LEU A 286 -32.31 6.22 3.12
C LEU A 286 -31.26 5.38 2.36
N LEU A 287 -30.72 4.37 3.03
CA LEU A 287 -29.64 3.53 2.50
C LEU A 287 -30.02 2.75 1.23
N GLY A 288 -31.29 2.32 1.08
CA GLY A 288 -31.73 1.50 -0.06
C GLY A 288 -31.49 2.15 -1.43
N ASN A 289 -31.74 3.46 -1.54
CA ASN A 289 -31.49 4.22 -2.77
C ASN A 289 -29.98 4.31 -3.06
N ALA A 290 -29.18 4.60 -2.04
CA ALA A 290 -27.73 4.70 -2.16
C ALA A 290 -27.07 3.37 -2.57
N LEU A 291 -27.53 2.24 -2.00
CA LEU A 291 -27.08 0.90 -2.40
C LEU A 291 -27.42 0.61 -3.87
N THR A 292 -28.65 0.94 -4.28
CA THR A 292 -29.11 0.75 -5.67
C THR A 292 -28.24 1.53 -6.66
N GLU A 293 -27.90 2.78 -6.33
CA GLU A 293 -27.01 3.59 -7.16
C GLU A 293 -25.59 3.02 -7.21
N ALA A 294 -25.03 2.62 -6.06
CA ALA A 294 -23.69 2.03 -6.00
C ALA A 294 -23.56 0.76 -6.85
N PHE A 295 -24.58 -0.12 -6.81
CA PHE A 295 -24.60 -1.30 -7.69
C PHE A 295 -24.75 -0.92 -9.16
N THR A 296 -25.48 0.14 -9.48
CA THR A 296 -25.63 0.61 -10.86
C THR A 296 -24.30 1.11 -11.42
N ILE A 297 -23.55 1.90 -10.64
CA ILE A 297 -22.21 2.38 -11.01
C ILE A 297 -21.24 1.21 -11.23
N LEU A 298 -21.20 0.24 -10.31
CA LEU A 298 -20.29 -0.90 -10.39
C LEU A 298 -20.65 -1.87 -11.54
N ASN A 299 -21.90 -1.88 -12.00
CA ASN A 299 -22.31 -2.73 -13.11
C ASN A 299 -22.03 -2.10 -14.50
N GLU A 300 -21.56 -0.84 -14.57
CA GLU A 300 -21.18 -0.23 -15.83
C GLU A 300 -19.89 -0.85 -16.40
N ILE A 301 -20.05 -1.64 -17.47
CA ILE A 301 -18.95 -2.35 -18.12
C ILE A 301 -17.99 -1.35 -18.80
N GLY A 302 -16.68 -1.49 -18.54
CA GLY A 302 -15.61 -0.77 -19.26
C GLY A 302 -15.15 0.56 -18.65
N ARG A 303 -15.57 0.89 -17.43
CA ARG A 303 -15.23 2.15 -16.73
C ARG A 303 -14.47 1.97 -15.41
N GLY A 304 -13.87 0.81 -15.20
CA GLY A 304 -13.05 0.50 -14.01
C GLY A 304 -12.01 -0.59 -14.29
N SER A 305 -11.34 -1.05 -13.24
CA SER A 305 -10.31 -2.10 -13.28
C SER A 305 -10.86 -3.47 -13.71
N SER A 306 -12.19 -3.68 -13.64
CA SER A 306 -12.87 -4.94 -13.96
C SER A 306 -12.40 -6.15 -13.12
N CYS A 307 -11.68 -5.89 -12.03
CA CYS A 307 -11.09 -6.88 -11.13
C CYS A 307 -11.98 -7.08 -9.91
N SER A 308 -11.63 -6.46 -8.78
CA SER A 308 -12.38 -6.59 -7.53
C SER A 308 -13.32 -5.40 -7.35
N GLN A 309 -14.57 -5.67 -6.96
CA GLN A 309 -15.57 -4.64 -6.73
C GLN A 309 -15.99 -4.60 -5.26
N ALA A 310 -16.05 -3.42 -4.69
CA ALA A 310 -16.43 -3.23 -3.29
C ALA A 310 -17.33 -2.00 -3.09
N ILE A 311 -18.27 -2.14 -2.16
CA ILE A 311 -19.03 -1.00 -1.60
C ILE A 311 -18.59 -0.86 -0.15
N MET A 312 -18.08 0.31 0.20
CA MET A 312 -17.73 0.67 1.58
C MET A 312 -18.81 1.57 2.14
N LEU A 313 -19.49 1.12 3.20
CA LEU A 313 -20.64 1.83 3.78
C LEU A 313 -20.25 2.44 5.12
N ILE A 314 -20.24 3.76 5.23
CA ILE A 314 -19.93 4.51 6.46
C ILE A 314 -21.23 5.07 7.02
N THR A 315 -21.68 4.55 8.16
CA THR A 315 -22.97 4.94 8.79
C THR A 315 -22.92 4.70 10.30
N ASP A 316 -23.83 5.32 11.06
CA ASP A 316 -24.04 5.03 12.48
C ASP A 316 -25.10 3.95 12.74
N GLY A 317 -25.71 3.40 11.68
CA GLY A 317 -26.63 2.26 11.82
C GLY A 317 -27.44 1.96 10.57
N ALA A 318 -28.03 0.77 10.51
CA ALA A 318 -29.03 0.43 9.51
C ALA A 318 -30.32 -0.06 10.18
N THR A 319 -31.46 0.49 9.76
CA THR A 319 -32.78 0.11 10.27
C THR A 319 -33.28 -1.21 9.69
N GLN A 320 -32.79 -1.59 8.51
CA GLN A 320 -33.20 -2.77 7.75
C GLN A 320 -31.98 -3.52 7.20
N MET A 321 -32.19 -4.76 6.76
CA MET A 321 -31.16 -5.61 6.16
C MET A 321 -30.98 -5.38 4.65
N TYR A 322 -31.95 -4.74 3.97
CA TYR A 322 -31.94 -4.46 2.52
C TYR A 322 -31.66 -5.69 1.65
N ASP A 323 -32.16 -6.85 2.08
CA ASP A 323 -32.01 -8.14 1.42
C ASP A 323 -32.63 -8.17 0.02
N ASP A 324 -33.69 -7.40 -0.21
CA ASP A 324 -34.31 -7.16 -1.50
C ASP A 324 -33.35 -6.53 -2.53
N VAL A 325 -32.56 -5.54 -2.11
CA VAL A 325 -31.55 -4.89 -2.97
C VAL A 325 -30.42 -5.87 -3.28
N PHE A 326 -29.90 -6.59 -2.29
CA PHE A 326 -28.83 -7.57 -2.51
C PHE A 326 -29.28 -8.75 -3.37
N ALA A 327 -30.51 -9.23 -3.17
CA ALA A 327 -31.11 -10.28 -3.99
C ALA A 327 -31.23 -9.88 -5.46
N LYS A 328 -31.52 -8.61 -5.73
CA LYS A 328 -31.68 -8.08 -7.09
C LYS A 328 -30.36 -7.81 -7.80
N TYR A 329 -29.37 -7.22 -7.11
CA TYR A 329 -28.16 -6.69 -7.76
C TYR A 329 -26.90 -7.53 -7.57
N ASN A 330 -26.79 -8.31 -6.49
CA ASN A 330 -25.53 -8.98 -6.15
C ASN A 330 -25.65 -10.51 -6.06
N TRP A 331 -26.82 -11.06 -5.77
CA TRP A 331 -27.03 -12.51 -5.65
C TRP A 331 -27.40 -13.16 -6.99
N PRO A 332 -27.00 -14.43 -7.22
CA PRO A 332 -26.35 -15.36 -6.30
C PRO A 332 -24.80 -15.29 -6.28
N GLU A 333 -24.19 -14.61 -7.25
CA GLU A 333 -22.73 -14.68 -7.47
C GLU A 333 -21.92 -13.97 -6.37
N ARG A 334 -22.49 -12.93 -5.76
CA ARG A 334 -21.86 -12.07 -4.73
C ARG A 334 -20.51 -11.55 -5.22
N LYS A 335 -20.53 -10.93 -6.41
CA LYS A 335 -19.36 -10.32 -7.06
C LYS A 335 -18.86 -9.12 -6.28
N VAL A 336 -19.79 -8.26 -5.84
CA VAL A 336 -19.47 -7.06 -5.08
C VAL A 336 -19.39 -7.39 -3.59
N ARG A 337 -18.29 -6.99 -2.95
CA ARG A 337 -18.09 -7.16 -1.51
C ARG A 337 -18.56 -5.93 -0.74
N ILE A 338 -19.22 -6.13 0.40
CA ILE A 338 -19.79 -5.03 1.19
C ILE A 338 -19.02 -4.88 2.51
N PHE A 339 -18.47 -3.69 2.75
CA PHE A 339 -17.71 -3.37 3.96
C PHE A 339 -18.39 -2.26 4.77
N PRO A 340 -19.25 -2.61 5.73
CA PRO A 340 -19.86 -1.64 6.63
C PRO A 340 -18.91 -1.22 7.75
N TYR A 341 -18.75 0.09 7.88
CA TYR A 341 -18.07 0.79 8.97
C TYR A 341 -19.13 1.47 9.84
N LEU A 342 -19.35 0.91 11.03
CA LEU A 342 -20.24 1.48 12.04
C LEU A 342 -19.50 2.60 12.79
N ILE A 343 -20.02 3.82 12.71
CA ILE A 343 -19.45 4.98 13.40
C ILE A 343 -20.15 5.18 14.74
N GLY A 344 -19.36 5.19 15.81
CA GLY A 344 -19.82 5.44 17.17
C GLY A 344 -19.87 4.18 18.05
N ARG A 345 -20.18 4.41 19.32
CA ARG A 345 -20.16 3.37 20.38
C ARG A 345 -21.49 2.62 20.51
N GLU A 346 -22.56 3.16 19.95
CA GLU A 346 -23.90 2.59 20.06
C GLU A 346 -24.05 1.39 19.13
N SER A 347 -24.36 0.22 19.70
CA SER A 347 -24.44 -1.06 18.98
C SER A 347 -25.85 -1.44 18.53
N ALA A 348 -26.87 -0.64 18.86
CA ALA A 348 -28.27 -1.00 18.70
C ALA A 348 -28.68 -1.33 17.25
N PHE A 349 -27.91 -0.86 16.27
CA PHE A 349 -28.14 -1.10 14.84
C PHE A 349 -26.97 -1.80 14.14
N ALA A 350 -26.07 -2.42 14.90
CA ALA A 350 -24.90 -3.11 14.38
C ALA A 350 -25.25 -4.45 13.70
N ASP A 351 -26.30 -5.14 14.14
CA ASP A 351 -26.59 -6.50 13.69
C ASP A 351 -27.02 -6.56 12.22
N ASN A 352 -27.78 -5.56 11.76
CA ASN A 352 -28.12 -5.43 10.34
C ASN A 352 -26.86 -5.18 9.49
N LEU A 353 -25.93 -4.34 9.95
CA LEU A 353 -24.66 -4.09 9.27
C LEU A 353 -23.78 -5.35 9.22
N LYS A 354 -23.67 -6.08 10.34
CA LYS A 354 -22.97 -7.37 10.38
C LYS A 354 -23.56 -8.36 9.40
N TRP A 355 -24.89 -8.46 9.36
CA TRP A 355 -25.59 -9.34 8.42
C TRP A 355 -25.28 -8.97 6.97
N MET A 356 -25.32 -7.68 6.61
CA MET A 356 -25.00 -7.21 5.25
C MET A 356 -23.56 -7.56 4.84
N ALA A 357 -22.59 -7.42 5.75
CA ALA A 357 -21.20 -7.81 5.52
C ALA A 357 -21.07 -9.33 5.28
N CYS A 358 -21.65 -10.14 6.18
CA CYS A 358 -21.59 -11.61 6.11
C CYS A 358 -22.27 -12.16 4.85
N ALA A 359 -23.43 -11.62 4.50
CA ALA A 359 -24.21 -12.07 3.34
C ALA A 359 -23.51 -11.79 1.99
N ASN A 360 -22.60 -10.80 1.95
CA ASN A 360 -21.93 -10.34 0.73
C ASN A 360 -20.40 -10.47 0.79
N LYS A 361 -19.86 -11.49 1.50
CA LYS A 361 -18.41 -11.83 1.53
C LYS A 361 -17.49 -10.66 1.93
N GLY A 362 -17.98 -9.73 2.73
CA GLY A 362 -17.19 -8.58 3.20
C GLY A 362 -16.77 -8.70 4.67
N TYR A 363 -16.62 -7.55 5.32
CA TYR A 363 -16.19 -7.47 6.72
C TYR A 363 -16.88 -6.30 7.43
N PHE A 364 -17.21 -6.50 8.71
CA PHE A 364 -17.81 -5.48 9.56
C PHE A 364 -16.74 -4.88 10.48
N SER A 365 -16.63 -3.55 10.48
CA SER A 365 -15.73 -2.81 11.37
C SER A 365 -16.51 -1.78 12.17
N GLN A 366 -16.15 -1.57 13.43
CA GLN A 366 -16.73 -0.54 14.27
C GLN A 366 -15.65 0.47 14.66
N ILE A 367 -15.91 1.74 14.39
CA ILE A 367 -14.98 2.84 14.66
C ILE A 367 -15.61 3.73 15.72
N SER A 368 -15.06 3.68 16.93
CA SER A 368 -15.56 4.44 18.07
C SER A 368 -14.87 5.79 18.24
N THR A 369 -13.59 5.87 17.85
CA THR A 369 -12.76 7.07 18.00
C THR A 369 -11.92 7.34 16.75
N LEU A 370 -11.33 8.54 16.66
CA LEU A 370 -10.43 8.90 15.57
C LEU A 370 -9.14 8.05 15.55
N ALA A 371 -8.68 7.59 16.71
CA ALA A 371 -7.48 6.75 16.81
C ALA A 371 -7.72 5.34 16.22
N ASP A 372 -8.95 4.83 16.31
CA ASP A 372 -9.30 3.49 15.83
C ASP A 372 -9.40 3.42 14.30
N VAL A 373 -9.47 4.56 13.60
CA VAL A 373 -9.77 4.64 12.17
C VAL A 373 -8.75 3.84 11.36
N GLN A 374 -7.45 4.09 11.57
CA GLN A 374 -6.40 3.49 10.75
C GLN A 374 -6.42 1.97 10.83
N GLU A 375 -6.44 1.41 12.04
CA GLU A 375 -6.42 -0.05 12.23
C GLU A 375 -7.66 -0.71 11.62
N ASN A 376 -8.85 -0.11 11.81
CA ASN A 376 -10.10 -0.70 11.34
C ASN A 376 -10.27 -0.63 9.82
N VAL A 377 -9.76 0.42 9.18
CA VAL A 377 -9.73 0.52 7.71
C VAL A 377 -8.82 -0.55 7.15
N MET A 378 -7.63 -0.76 7.71
CA MET A 378 -6.68 -1.74 7.17
C MET A 378 -7.20 -3.20 7.16
N ARG A 379 -8.21 -3.53 7.96
CA ARG A 379 -8.79 -4.88 8.03
C ARG A 379 -9.46 -5.33 6.72
N TYR A 380 -9.96 -4.42 5.89
CA TYR A 380 -10.60 -4.83 4.62
C TYR A 380 -9.59 -5.46 3.66
N LEU A 381 -8.31 -5.04 3.71
CA LEU A 381 -7.24 -5.56 2.87
C LEU A 381 -7.03 -7.07 3.08
N HIS A 382 -7.11 -7.55 4.33
CA HIS A 382 -7.03 -8.97 4.64
C HIS A 382 -8.15 -9.80 4.01
N VAL A 383 -9.31 -9.21 3.78
CA VAL A 383 -10.41 -9.89 3.08
C VAL A 383 -10.18 -9.86 1.58
N MET A 384 -9.74 -8.71 1.05
CA MET A 384 -9.44 -8.51 -0.37
C MET A 384 -8.27 -9.36 -0.87
N SER A 385 -7.30 -9.69 -0.02
CA SER A 385 -6.14 -10.52 -0.39
C SER A 385 -6.46 -12.02 -0.53
N ARG A 386 -7.54 -12.52 0.10
CA ARG A 386 -7.86 -13.97 0.15
C ARG A 386 -7.86 -14.69 -1.22
N PRO A 387 -8.48 -14.15 -2.29
CA PRO A 387 -8.47 -14.81 -3.59
C PRO A 387 -7.07 -14.96 -4.17
N LYS A 388 -6.21 -13.96 -3.97
CA LYS A 388 -4.83 -13.97 -4.45
C LYS A 388 -4.02 -15.08 -3.79
N VAL A 389 -4.25 -15.32 -2.50
CA VAL A 389 -3.60 -16.42 -1.75
C VAL A 389 -4.05 -17.80 -2.24
N ILE A 390 -5.32 -17.96 -2.60
CA ILE A 390 -5.88 -19.24 -3.08
C ILE A 390 -5.36 -19.60 -4.49
N ASP A 391 -5.04 -18.60 -5.29
CA ASP A 391 -4.53 -18.76 -6.65
C ASP A 391 -3.13 -19.39 -6.70
N HIS A 392 -2.38 -19.34 -5.58
CA HIS A 392 -1.02 -19.86 -5.43
C HIS A 392 0.00 -19.31 -6.47
N GLU A 393 -0.32 -18.21 -7.16
CA GLU A 393 0.57 -17.53 -8.09
C GLU A 393 1.31 -16.37 -7.38
N HIS A 394 2.64 -16.39 -7.45
CA HIS A 394 3.52 -15.34 -6.92
C HIS A 394 3.94 -14.36 -8.02
N ASP A 395 3.05 -13.44 -8.36
CA ASP A 395 3.35 -12.38 -9.33
C ASP A 395 4.17 -11.25 -8.69
N THR A 396 5.25 -10.84 -9.35
CA THR A 396 6.01 -9.64 -8.98
C THR A 396 5.34 -8.39 -9.54
N VAL A 397 5.01 -7.46 -8.64
CA VAL A 397 4.46 -6.14 -8.97
C VAL A 397 5.52 -5.07 -8.67
N TRP A 398 5.60 -4.06 -9.53
CA TRP A 398 6.48 -2.91 -9.36
C TRP A 398 5.64 -1.70 -8.99
N THR A 399 6.05 -1.00 -7.94
CA THR A 399 5.39 0.24 -7.54
C THR A 399 5.81 1.41 -8.44
N GLU A 400 5.02 2.47 -8.41
CA GLU A 400 5.46 3.78 -8.88
C GLU A 400 6.65 4.31 -8.06
N ALA A 401 7.31 5.34 -8.58
CA ALA A 401 8.41 5.98 -7.86
C ALA A 401 7.90 6.77 -6.64
N TYR A 402 8.49 6.51 -5.48
CA TYR A 402 8.17 7.20 -4.23
C TYR A 402 9.44 7.52 -3.42
N VAL A 403 9.32 8.40 -2.42
CA VAL A 403 10.43 8.75 -1.52
C VAL A 403 10.55 7.69 -0.42
N GLU A 404 11.72 7.06 -0.33
CA GLU A 404 11.97 5.96 0.60
C GLU A 404 12.01 6.42 2.07
N SER A 405 11.33 5.69 2.95
CA SER A 405 11.13 6.09 4.35
C SER A 405 12.40 6.00 5.19
N ALA A 406 13.31 5.07 4.85
CA ALA A 406 14.59 4.92 5.54
C ALA A 406 15.52 6.16 5.36
N VAL A 407 15.31 6.96 4.31
CA VAL A 407 16.13 8.14 4.00
C VAL A 407 15.56 9.40 4.64
N SER A 408 14.22 9.52 4.75
CA SER A 408 13.57 10.67 5.40
C SER A 408 13.90 10.82 6.88
N ILE A 409 14.39 9.76 7.51
CA ILE A 409 14.73 9.70 8.93
C ILE A 409 16.02 10.47 9.27
N ASN A 410 16.90 10.70 8.28
CA ASN A 410 18.23 11.28 8.54
C ASN A 410 18.43 12.73 8.09
N ASN A 411 17.50 13.34 7.33
CA ASN A 411 17.77 14.67 6.76
C ASN A 411 16.52 15.53 6.59
N HIS A 412 16.28 16.42 7.56
CA HIS A 412 15.49 17.63 7.31
C HIS A 412 16.21 18.67 6.42
N ASN A 413 17.46 18.44 5.97
CA ASN A 413 18.26 19.48 5.30
C ASN A 413 19.18 19.03 4.14
N VAL A 414 18.92 17.90 3.46
CA VAL A 414 19.75 17.53 2.28
C VAL A 414 18.89 17.07 1.11
N PHE A 415 18.35 18.03 0.38
CA PHE A 415 18.07 17.84 -1.05
C PHE A 415 18.79 18.91 -1.87
N PRO A 416 20.03 18.66 -2.33
CA PRO A 416 20.45 19.13 -3.63
C PRO A 416 20.52 17.92 -4.58
N ASN A 417 19.65 17.96 -5.59
CA ASN A 417 19.68 17.21 -6.84
C ASN A 417 19.14 15.77 -6.87
N ASN A 418 17.91 15.65 -7.39
CA ASN A 418 17.46 14.78 -8.49
C ASN A 418 18.30 13.51 -8.79
N ASN A 419 18.30 12.53 -7.90
CA ASN A 419 18.57 11.13 -8.26
C ASN A 419 17.45 10.24 -7.72
N CYS A 420 16.40 10.08 -8.52
CA CYS A 420 15.36 9.07 -8.32
C CYS A 420 15.89 7.70 -8.79
N SER A 421 16.68 7.03 -7.95
CA SER A 421 17.24 5.70 -8.25
C SER A 421 17.05 4.70 -7.10
N ASN A 422 16.01 4.87 -6.28
CA ASN A 422 15.73 3.95 -5.17
C ASN A 422 14.66 2.95 -5.58
N TYR A 423 15.09 1.78 -6.07
CA TYR A 423 14.22 0.64 -6.34
C TYR A 423 14.55 -0.48 -5.33
N GLY A 424 13.77 -0.56 -4.26
CA GLY A 424 13.86 -1.64 -3.26
C GLY A 424 13.44 -2.99 -3.86
N ILE A 425 13.96 -4.08 -3.30
CA ILE A 425 13.50 -5.45 -3.59
C ILE A 425 12.54 -5.90 -2.51
N LEU A 426 11.39 -6.40 -2.96
CA LEU A 426 10.28 -6.82 -2.11
C LEU A 426 10.11 -8.32 -2.15
N ALA A 427 10.03 -8.97 -1.00
CA ALA A 427 9.50 -10.32 -0.89
C ALA A 427 8.30 -10.29 0.06
N GLU A 428 7.15 -10.70 -0.44
CA GLU A 428 5.91 -10.77 0.33
C GLU A 428 5.72 -12.19 0.89
N ILE A 429 5.46 -12.29 2.19
CA ILE A 429 5.06 -13.54 2.86
C ILE A 429 3.86 -13.19 3.71
N ASN A 430 2.67 -13.56 3.27
CA ASN A 430 1.49 -13.39 4.10
C ASN A 430 1.35 -14.57 5.08
N ALA A 431 2.24 -14.62 6.09
CA ALA A 431 2.27 -15.66 7.12
C ALA A 431 0.94 -15.77 7.90
N SER A 432 0.15 -14.69 7.95
CA SER A 432 -1.08 -14.66 8.76
C SER A 432 -2.26 -15.51 8.26
N MET A 433 -2.15 -16.18 7.10
CA MET A 433 -3.23 -17.04 6.57
C MET A 433 -3.02 -18.55 6.69
N VAL A 434 -1.85 -19.03 7.14
CA VAL A 434 -1.61 -20.48 7.30
C VAL A 434 -2.47 -21.09 8.41
N HIS A 435 -2.92 -20.29 9.38
CA HIS A 435 -3.81 -20.74 10.46
C HIS A 435 -5.22 -21.16 10.01
N PHE A 436 -5.70 -20.76 8.83
CA PHE A 436 -7.08 -21.02 8.40
C PHE A 436 -7.26 -22.26 7.51
N CYS A 437 -6.18 -22.95 7.12
CA CYS A 437 -6.24 -24.13 6.25
C CYS A 437 -6.29 -25.48 6.99
N LYS A 438 -6.87 -25.54 8.19
CA LYS A 438 -7.30 -26.80 8.83
C LYS A 438 -8.83 -26.91 8.77
N GLY A 439 -9.36 -27.29 7.61
CA GLY A 439 -10.75 -27.73 7.52
C GLY A 439 -11.41 -27.62 6.14
N PHE A 440 -11.77 -28.79 5.60
CA PHE A 440 -12.89 -29.07 4.68
C PHE A 440 -12.70 -29.02 3.15
N VAL A 441 -12.66 -30.26 2.61
CA VAL A 441 -13.52 -30.90 1.59
C VAL A 441 -13.60 -30.29 0.17
N TYR A 442 -13.16 -31.11 -0.78
CA TYR A 442 -13.32 -31.03 -2.23
C TYR A 442 -14.73 -30.66 -2.72
N ASN A 443 -14.81 -29.79 -3.72
CA ASN A 443 -15.62 -30.06 -4.90
C ASN A 443 -15.05 -29.33 -6.13
N ILE A 444 -14.75 -30.10 -7.19
CA ILE A 444 -14.24 -29.65 -8.48
C ILE A 444 -15.43 -29.27 -9.35
N GLN A 445 -15.46 -28.05 -9.91
CA GLN A 445 -16.00 -27.84 -11.25
C GLN A 445 -15.60 -26.49 -11.86
N SER A 446 -15.10 -26.59 -13.10
CA SER A 446 -15.09 -25.55 -14.15
C SER A 446 -14.02 -24.44 -14.06
N ILE A 447 -12.84 -24.81 -14.56
CA ILE A 447 -11.83 -23.93 -15.16
C ILE A 447 -12.39 -23.36 -16.48
N PHE A 448 -12.51 -22.04 -16.59
CA PHE A 448 -12.40 -21.36 -17.89
C PHE A 448 -11.52 -20.12 -17.75
N SER A 449 -10.49 -20.15 -18.58
CA SER A 449 -9.42 -19.17 -18.75
C SER A 449 -9.95 -17.82 -19.24
N THR A 450 -9.75 -16.79 -18.42
CA THR A 450 -9.72 -15.37 -18.84
C THR A 450 -8.68 -14.62 -18.01
N LYS A 451 -7.40 -15.01 -18.13
CA LYS A 451 -6.27 -14.31 -17.51
C LYS A 451 -5.30 -13.89 -18.61
N SER A 452 -5.36 -12.61 -18.98
CA SER A 452 -4.35 -11.83 -19.74
C SER A 452 -4.86 -10.42 -20.09
N LEU A 453 -6.10 -10.03 -19.74
CA LEU A 453 -6.70 -8.76 -20.16
C LEU A 453 -6.65 -7.61 -19.13
N CYS A 454 -6.12 -7.82 -17.92
CA CYS A 454 -6.06 -6.76 -16.90
C CYS A 454 -5.00 -5.68 -17.14
N PHE A 455 -4.16 -5.79 -18.19
CA PHE A 455 -3.01 -4.90 -18.43
C PHE A 455 -3.25 -3.79 -19.48
N LEU A 456 -4.48 -3.52 -19.91
CA LEU A 456 -4.77 -2.47 -20.89
C LEU A 456 -5.38 -1.23 -20.21
N GLN A 457 -4.54 -0.31 -19.73
CA GLN A 457 -4.96 1.02 -19.30
C GLN A 457 -5.26 1.92 -20.50
N SER A 458 -6.45 2.54 -20.49
CA SER A 458 -6.79 3.69 -21.33
C SER A 458 -6.61 4.97 -20.52
N PHE A 459 -5.65 5.81 -20.91
CA PHE A 459 -5.46 7.13 -20.30
C PHE A 459 -6.66 8.04 -20.63
N THR A 460 -7.42 8.44 -19.62
CA THR A 460 -8.45 9.47 -19.76
C THR A 460 -8.03 10.70 -18.98
N PHE A 461 -7.44 11.68 -19.67
CA PHE A 461 -7.20 13.01 -19.09
C PHE A 461 -8.51 13.79 -19.10
N ILE A 462 -9.05 14.10 -17.92
CA ILE A 462 -10.17 15.04 -17.81
C ILE A 462 -9.59 16.45 -17.70
N LYS A 463 -9.77 17.24 -18.75
CA LYS A 463 -9.63 18.71 -18.69
C LYS A 463 -11.03 19.28 -18.42
N CYS A 464 -11.31 19.60 -17.17
CA CYS A 464 -12.47 20.43 -16.82
C CYS A 464 -12.13 21.88 -17.13
N ASN A 465 -12.73 22.45 -18.18
CA ASN A 465 -12.75 23.90 -18.35
C ASN A 465 -13.77 24.48 -17.37
N SER A 466 -13.33 25.48 -16.61
CA SER A 466 -14.16 26.29 -15.70
C SER A 466 -15.28 27.02 -16.42
#